data_AF-A0A707K6A7-F1
#
_entry.id   AF-A0A707K6A7-F1
#
_cell.length_a   1.000
_cell.length_b   1.000
_cell.length_c   1.000
_cell.angle_alpha   90.00
_cell.angle_beta   90.00
_cell.angle_gamma   90.00
#
_symmetry.space_group_name_H-M   'P 1'
#
loop_
_entity.id
_entity.type
_entity.pdbx_description
1 polymer ?
#
loop_
_entity_poly.entity_id
_entity_poly.type
_entity_poly.pdbx_seq_one_letter_code
_entity_poly.pdbx_strand_id
1 'polypeptide(L)' 'FTAEALREFEHHFPGSGFVRKTVGVGSVSGPAAWLLSQGQLLGETLREQGVTITLGVAH' A
#
# COMPACT_ATOMS: atom_id res chain seq x y z
N PHE A 1 8.81 -2.26 -5.30
CA PHE A 1 9.29 -2.28 -3.91
C PHE A 1 9.43 -3.72 -3.43
N THR A 2 10.44 -4.01 -2.60
CA THR A 2 10.58 -5.33 -1.95
C THR A 2 9.54 -5.50 -0.85
N ALA A 3 9.29 -6.74 -0.43
CA ALA A 3 8.37 -7.01 0.68
C ALA A 3 8.88 -6.38 1.99
N GLU A 4 10.19 -6.40 2.27
CA GLU A 4 10.75 -5.66 3.43
C GLU A 4 10.44 -4.17 3.38
N ALA A 5 10.69 -3.50 2.24
CA ALA A 5 10.46 -2.06 2.13
C ALA A 5 8.98 -1.69 2.33
N LEU A 6 8.06 -2.52 1.84
CA LEU A 6 6.62 -2.31 2.05
C LEU A 6 6.23 -2.54 3.52
N ARG A 7 6.84 -3.51 4.20
CA ARG A 7 6.53 -3.89 5.57
C ARG A 7 6.82 -2.78 6.59
N GLU A 8 7.83 -1.96 6.31
CA GLU A 8 8.15 -0.79 7.14
C GLU A 8 6.95 0.17 7.25
N PHE A 9 6.16 0.31 6.19
CA PHE A 9 5.05 1.28 6.11
C PHE A 9 3.65 0.63 6.08
N GLU A 10 3.56 -0.70 5.99
CA GLU A 10 2.27 -1.40 5.84
C GLU A 10 1.29 -1.13 7.00
N HIS A 11 1.83 -0.82 8.19
CA HIS A 11 1.06 -0.57 9.42
C HIS A 11 0.22 0.71 9.38
N HIS A 12 0.48 1.62 8.42
CA HIS A 12 -0.36 2.78 8.16
C HIS A 12 -1.64 2.42 7.38
N PHE A 13 -1.76 1.19 6.87
CA PHE A 13 -2.83 0.79 5.97
C PHE A 13 -3.56 -0.47 6.48
N PRO A 14 -4.86 -0.62 6.19
CA PRO A 14 -5.57 -1.84 6.56
C PRO A 14 -4.97 -3.05 5.84
N GLY A 15 -4.58 -4.06 6.62
CA GLY A 15 -3.98 -5.28 6.11
C GLY A 15 -4.99 -6.30 5.56
N SER A 16 -4.51 -7.19 4.70
CA SER A 16 -5.23 -8.34 4.14
C SER A 16 -4.46 -9.63 4.44
N GLY A 17 -5.14 -10.61 5.03
CA GLY A 17 -4.55 -11.93 5.29
C GLY A 17 -4.19 -12.67 3.99
N PHE A 18 -4.98 -12.47 2.93
CA PHE A 18 -4.68 -13.01 1.60
C PHE A 18 -3.37 -12.43 1.06
N VAL A 19 -3.21 -11.10 1.08
CA VAL A 19 -1.98 -10.43 0.60
C VAL A 19 -0.78 -10.88 1.45
N ARG A 20 -0.94 -10.97 2.78
CA ARG A 20 0.14 -11.43 3.66
C ARG A 20 0.59 -12.84 3.32
N LYS A 21 -0.35 -13.76 3.07
CA LYS A 21 -0.03 -15.12 2.67
C LYS A 21 0.63 -15.19 1.28
N THR A 22 0.21 -14.34 0.35
CA THR A 22 0.66 -14.38 -1.06
C THR A 22 2.00 -13.70 -1.27
N VAL A 23 2.26 -12.56 -0.64
CA VAL A 23 3.45 -11.71 -0.89
C VAL A 23 4.22 -11.32 0.37
N GLY A 24 3.82 -11.78 1.56
CA GLY A 24 4.55 -11.56 2.81
C GLY A 24 4.33 -10.18 3.47
N VAL A 25 3.38 -9.39 2.99
CA VAL A 25 3.00 -8.07 3.56
C VAL A 25 1.48 -7.94 3.67
N GLY A 26 0.99 -7.18 4.64
CA GLY A 26 -0.44 -6.95 4.86
C GLY A 26 -1.08 -6.07 3.79
N SER A 27 -0.34 -5.15 3.18
CA SER A 27 -0.84 -4.22 2.17
C SER A 27 0.25 -3.91 1.14
N VAL A 28 -0.15 -3.54 -0.08
CA VAL A 28 0.81 -3.26 -1.19
C VAL A 28 0.64 -1.86 -1.75
N SER A 29 -0.54 -1.52 -2.30
CA SER A 29 -0.77 -0.23 -2.97
C SER A 29 -0.50 0.97 -2.05
N GLY A 30 -0.97 0.87 -0.80
CA GLY A 30 -0.78 1.89 0.24
C GLY A 30 0.70 2.20 0.50
N PRO A 31 1.48 1.25 1.04
CA PRO A 31 2.90 1.49 1.33
C PRO A 31 3.73 1.78 0.07
N ALA A 32 3.36 1.24 -1.10
CA ALA A 32 4.02 1.59 -2.35
C ALA A 32 3.78 3.06 -2.74
N ALA A 33 2.54 3.53 -2.68
CA ALA A 33 2.20 4.93 -2.95
C ALA A 33 2.89 5.85 -1.95
N TRP A 34 2.88 5.49 -0.66
CA TRP A 34 3.58 6.21 0.41
C TRP A 34 5.07 6.40 0.11
N LEU A 35 5.75 5.32 -0.26
CA LEU A 35 7.18 5.37 -0.60
C LEU A 35 7.46 6.23 -1.84
N LEU A 36 6.64 6.10 -2.88
CA LEU A 36 6.79 6.89 -4.12
C LEU A 36 6.55 8.38 -3.88
N SER A 37 5.56 8.73 -3.07
CA SER A 37 5.13 10.11 -2.83
C SER A 37 5.69 10.73 -1.57
N GLN A 38 6.59 10.05 -0.86
CA GLN A 38 7.13 10.49 0.43
C GLN A 38 6.01 10.84 1.43
N GLY A 39 4.98 9.99 1.48
CA GLY A 39 3.82 10.15 2.34
C GLY A 39 2.72 11.09 1.83
N GLN A 40 2.90 11.73 0.67
CA GLN A 40 1.86 12.59 0.07
C GLN A 40 0.80 11.74 -0.64
N LEU A 41 -0.21 11.29 0.11
CA LEU A 41 -1.34 10.53 -0.44
C LEU A 41 -2.51 11.44 -0.82
N LEU A 42 -3.24 11.06 -1.86
CA LEU A 42 -4.43 11.77 -2.33
C LEU A 42 -5.70 10.97 -2.08
N GLY A 43 -6.63 11.59 -1.37
CA GLY A 43 -7.96 11.04 -1.12
C GLY A 43 -7.94 9.72 -0.35
N GLU A 44 -9.05 8.99 -0.45
CA GLU A 44 -9.19 7.68 0.16
C GLU A 44 -8.63 6.57 -0.75
N THR A 45 -8.21 5.47 -0.15
CA THR A 45 -7.85 4.26 -0.91
C THR A 45 -9.12 3.64 -1.50
N LEU A 46 -9.17 3.54 -2.82
CA LEU A 46 -10.29 2.95 -3.54
C LEU A 46 -10.19 1.42 -3.52
N ARG A 47 -11.32 0.75 -3.29
CA ARG A 47 -11.44 -0.70 -3.34
C ARG A 47 -12.60 -1.05 -4.25
N GLU A 48 -12.30 -1.60 -5.42
CA GLU A 48 -13.30 -1.88 -6.45
C GLU A 48 -13.00 -3.23 -7.09
N GLN A 49 -14.00 -4.12 -7.18
CA GLN A 49 -13.89 -5.44 -7.82
C GLN A 49 -12.66 -6.27 -7.42
N GLY A 50 -12.27 -6.20 -6.14
CA GLY A 50 -11.11 -6.92 -5.61
C GLY A 50 -9.75 -6.25 -5.87
N VAL A 51 -9.73 -5.08 -6.50
CA VAL A 51 -8.52 -4.26 -6.70
C VAL A 51 -8.47 -3.15 -5.65
N THR A 52 -7.28 -2.89 -5.12
CA THR A 52 -7.01 -1.76 -4.21
C THR A 52 -6.12 -0.74 -4.91
N ILE A 53 -6.56 0.52 -4.98
CA ILE A 53 -5.86 1.62 -5.65
C ILE A 53 -5.57 2.71 -4.63
N THR A 54 -4.31 3.12 -4.52
CA THR A 54 -3.88 4.23 -3.68
C THR A 54 -3.16 5.24 -4.57
N LEU A 55 -3.52 6.52 -4.46
CA LEU A 55 -2.94 7.61 -5.22
C LEU A 55 -2.00 8.42 -4.34
N GLY A 56 -0.85 8.80 -4.88
CA GLY A 56 0.10 9.72 -4.24
C GLY A 56 0.71 10.66 -5.26
N VAL A 57 1.18 11.83 -4.82
CA VAL A 57 1.81 12.84 -5.68
C VAL A 57 3.30 12.89 -5.40
N ALA A 58 4.11 12.72 -6.44
CA ALA A 58 5.54 12.97 -6.41
C ALA A 58 5.84 14.25 -7.20
N HIS A 59 6.78 15.05 -6.69
CA HIS A 59 7.27 16.27 -7.34
C HIS A 59 8.44 15.98 -8.28
#